data_AF-A0A1S8B5H2-F1
#
_entry.id   AF-A0A1S8B5H2-F1
#
_cell.length_a   1.000
_cell.length_b   1.000
_cell.length_c   1.000
_cell.angle_alpha   90.00
_cell.angle_beta   90.00
_cell.angle_gamma   90.00
#
_symmetry.space_group_name_H-M   'P 1'
#
loop_
_entity.id
_entity.type
_entity.pdbx_description
1 polymer ?
#
loop_
_entity_poly.entity_id
_entity_poly.type
_entity_poly.pdbx_seq_one_letter_code
_entity_poly.pdbx_strand_id
1 'polypeptide(L)'
;MAAELRGVLDRIRLHDYLPVLLQNGFDSPIFYMHHANLDRVWWSWQAMDLEARLTDISGPIYLMDYDNAQGGNVTLDFPMTLGVNAENVTVGDVMDIKGGVLCYEYDQLYEAGLSGAKAG
;
A
#
# COMPACT_ATOMS: atom_id res chain seq x y z
N MET A 1 42.22 -18.85 16.96
CA MET A 1 40.83 -19.34 16.90
C MET A 1 40.04 -18.57 15.85
N ALA A 2 40.45 -18.65 14.58
CA ALA A 2 39.76 -18.00 13.45
C ALA A 2 38.81 -18.97 12.70
N ALA A 3 38.49 -20.11 13.32
CA ALA A 3 37.73 -21.21 12.69
C ALA A 3 36.28 -21.34 13.20
N GLU A 4 35.91 -20.68 14.30
CA GLU A 4 34.58 -20.85 14.92
C GLU A 4 33.51 -19.90 14.37
N LEU A 5 33.92 -18.79 13.73
CA LEU A 5 32.98 -17.83 13.12
C LEU A 5 32.43 -18.25 11.75
N ARG A 6 32.96 -19.31 11.13
CA ARG A 6 32.44 -19.83 9.85
C ARG A 6 31.30 -20.83 10.00
N GLY A 7 31.15 -21.46 11.17
CA GLY A 7 30.14 -22.52 11.39
C GLY A 7 28.73 -22.03 11.75
N VAL A 8 28.61 -20.78 12.23
CA VAL A 8 27.31 -20.19 12.61
C VAL A 8 26.62 -19.56 11.40
N LEU A 9 27.39 -19.05 10.44
CA LEU A 9 26.86 -18.40 9.23
C LEU A 9 26.41 -19.37 8.13
N ASP A 10 26.93 -20.62 8.10
CA ASP A 10 26.52 -21.64 7.13
C ASP A 10 25.20 -22.36 7.48
N ARG A 11 24.67 -22.15 8.70
CA ARG A 11 23.45 -22.82 9.18
C ARG A 11 22.17 -22.00 8.98
N ILE A 12 22.30 -20.74 8.57
CA ILE A 12 21.17 -19.91 8.14
C ILE A 12 21.23 -19.83 6.62
N ARG A 13 20.78 -20.90 5.96
CA ARG A 13 20.46 -20.81 4.54
C ARG A 13 19.21 -19.96 4.39
N LEU A 14 19.40 -18.65 4.27
CA LEU A 14 18.35 -17.67 3.88
C LEU A 14 17.57 -18.12 2.63
N HIS A 15 18.18 -18.95 1.79
CA HIS A 15 17.58 -19.63 0.64
C HIS A 15 16.41 -20.57 1.01
N ASP A 16 16.46 -21.28 2.14
CA ASP A 16 15.40 -22.23 2.55
C ASP A 16 14.18 -21.51 3.14
N TYR A 17 14.34 -20.25 3.57
CA TYR A 17 13.26 -19.39 4.04
C TYR A 17 12.68 -18.48 2.95
N LEU A 18 13.34 -18.35 1.80
CA LEU A 18 12.88 -17.51 0.70
C LEU A 18 11.44 -17.86 0.23
N PRO A 19 11.01 -19.14 0.16
CA PRO A 19 9.63 -19.47 -0.18
C PRO A 19 8.63 -19.13 0.93
N VAL A 20 9.03 -19.25 2.20
CA VAL A 20 8.19 -18.93 3.37
C VAL A 20 8.07 -17.41 3.57
N LEU A 21 9.12 -16.66 3.23
CA LEU A 21 9.13 -15.19 3.30
C LEU A 21 8.38 -14.56 2.13
N LEU A 22 8.37 -15.21 0.96
CA LEU A 22 7.57 -14.81 -0.21
C LEU A 22 6.09 -15.23 -0.11
N GLN A 23 5.70 -16.04 0.89
CA GLN A 23 4.34 -16.58 1.06
C GLN A 23 3.75 -16.27 2.44
N ASN A 24 4.02 -15.09 3.00
CA ASN A 24 3.12 -14.55 4.02
C ASN A 24 2.03 -13.79 3.26
N GLY A 25 0.99 -14.53 2.87
CA GLY A 25 -0.14 -14.02 2.10
C GLY A 25 -1.11 -13.18 2.94
N PHE A 26 -2.28 -12.92 2.36
CA PHE A 26 -3.43 -12.30 3.03
C PHE A 26 -3.97 -13.11 4.23
N ASP A 27 -3.52 -14.35 4.38
CA ASP A 27 -3.88 -15.30 5.43
C ASP A 27 -3.14 -15.06 6.75
N SER A 28 -2.03 -14.31 6.73
CA SER A 28 -1.30 -13.94 7.93
C SER A 28 -1.90 -12.68 8.59
N PRO A 29 -2.17 -12.67 9.90
CA PRO A 29 -2.70 -11.48 10.59
C PRO A 29 -1.84 -10.22 10.42
N ILE A 30 -0.53 -10.38 10.21
CA ILE A 30 0.39 -9.26 10.00
C ILE A 30 0.12 -8.51 8.68
N PHE A 31 -0.52 -9.15 7.70
CA PHE A 31 -0.88 -8.55 6.41
C PHE A 31 -1.72 -7.28 6.61
N TYR A 32 -2.77 -7.36 7.43
CA TYR A 32 -3.67 -6.25 7.69
C TYR A 32 -2.97 -5.09 8.38
N MET A 33 -2.12 -5.37 9.37
CA MET A 33 -1.34 -4.34 10.06
C MET A 33 -0.30 -3.70 9.14
N HIS A 34 0.34 -4.49 8.27
CA HIS A 34 1.26 -3.98 7.25
C HIS A 34 0.57 -3.04 6.27
N HIS A 35 -0.57 -3.45 5.71
CA HIS A 35 -1.33 -2.64 4.76
C HIS A 35 -2.00 -1.43 5.41
N ALA A 36 -2.44 -1.50 6.67
CA ALA A 36 -2.91 -0.33 7.42
C ALA A 36 -1.78 0.70 7.58
N ASN A 37 -0.54 0.28 7.82
CA ASN A 37 0.57 1.21 7.88
C ASN A 37 0.98 1.76 6.50
N LEU A 38 0.86 0.97 5.43
CA LEU A 38 1.09 1.43 4.06
C LEU A 38 0.07 2.49 3.65
N ASP A 39 -1.21 2.24 3.95
CA ASP A 39 -2.28 3.20 3.73
C ASP A 39 -2.08 4.48 4.56
N ARG A 40 -1.66 4.38 5.83
CA ARG A 40 -1.25 5.55 6.63
C ARG A 40 -0.13 6.35 5.97
N VAL A 41 0.87 5.70 5.38
CA VAL A 41 1.94 6.39 4.61
C VAL A 41 1.35 7.15 3.43
N TRP A 42 0.46 6.48 2.67
CA TRP A 42 -0.19 7.09 1.51
C TRP A 42 -1.08 8.27 1.90
N TRP A 43 -1.93 8.12 2.92
CA TRP A 43 -2.77 9.18 3.44
C TRP A 43 -1.94 10.35 4.01
N SER A 44 -0.83 10.07 4.69
CA SER A 44 0.09 11.11 5.16
C SER A 44 0.68 11.92 3.99
N TRP A 45 0.93 11.27 2.85
CA TRP A 45 1.31 11.96 1.61
C TRP A 45 0.13 12.72 1.02
N GLN A 46 -1.08 12.16 0.92
CA GLN A 46 -2.24 12.89 0.38
C GLN A 46 -2.56 14.14 1.20
N ALA A 47 -2.50 14.04 2.53
CA ALA A 47 -2.80 15.13 3.47
C ALA A 47 -1.89 16.37 3.32
N MET A 48 -0.75 16.28 2.63
CA MET A 48 0.10 17.45 2.39
C MET A 48 -0.49 18.42 1.34
N ASP A 49 -1.33 17.92 0.43
CA ASP A 49 -2.03 18.70 -0.59
C ASP A 49 -3.24 17.90 -1.08
N LEU A 50 -4.34 17.93 -0.32
CA LEU A 50 -5.53 17.14 -0.61
C LEU A 50 -6.18 17.51 -1.95
N GLU A 51 -6.13 18.79 -2.34
CA GLU A 51 -6.74 19.25 -3.60
C GLU A 51 -6.10 18.57 -4.81
N ALA A 52 -4.76 18.51 -4.83
CA ALA A 52 -4.04 17.82 -5.90
C ALA A 52 -4.07 16.30 -5.74
N ARG A 53 -3.92 15.78 -4.51
CA ARG A 53 -3.56 14.36 -4.26
C ARG A 53 -4.75 13.42 -4.06
N LEU A 54 -5.95 13.94 -3.86
CA LEU A 54 -7.16 13.09 -3.89
C LEU A 54 -7.49 12.61 -5.31
N THR A 55 -6.98 13.28 -6.34
CA THR A 55 -7.22 12.94 -7.75
C THR A 55 -5.96 12.47 -8.49
N ASP A 56 -4.83 12.39 -7.78
CA ASP A 56 -3.55 11.97 -8.36
C ASP A 56 -3.53 10.44 -8.53
N ILE A 57 -3.66 10.00 -9.78
CA ILE A 57 -3.67 8.60 -10.17
C ILE A 57 -2.88 8.41 -11.47
N SER A 58 -2.07 7.35 -11.53
CA SER A 58 -1.29 7.02 -12.72
C SER A 58 -0.88 5.55 -12.74
N GLY A 59 -0.35 5.10 -13.88
CA GLY A 59 0.15 3.74 -14.08
C GLY A 59 -0.76 2.88 -14.96
N PRO A 60 -0.22 1.81 -15.55
CA PRO A 60 -0.95 0.96 -16.48
C PRO A 60 -1.96 0.06 -15.76
N ILE A 61 -3.09 -0.22 -16.41
CA ILE A 61 -4.10 -1.18 -15.92
C ILE A 61 -3.50 -2.59 -15.85
N TYR A 62 -2.68 -2.94 -16.84
CA TYR A 62 -1.99 -4.22 -16.88
C TYR A 62 -0.64 -4.10 -16.18
N LEU A 63 -0.38 -5.04 -15.27
CA LEU A 63 0.87 -5.09 -14.51
C LEU A 63 2.08 -5.11 -15.47
N MET A 64 3.04 -4.20 -15.23
CA MET A 64 4.26 -4.01 -16.03
C MET A 64 4.06 -3.54 -17.48
N ASP A 65 2.86 -3.09 -17.89
CA ASP A 65 2.61 -2.51 -19.23
C ASP A 65 2.95 -1.01 -19.29
N TYR A 66 4.19 -0.63 -18.95
CA TYR A 66 4.58 0.78 -18.87
C TYR A 66 4.55 1.52 -20.21
N ASP A 67 4.55 0.79 -21.33
CA ASP A 67 4.39 1.33 -22.68
C ASP A 67 2.91 1.49 -23.09
N ASN A 68 1.96 1.11 -22.22
CA ASN A 68 0.51 1.19 -22.44
C ASN A 68 0.04 0.49 -23.72
N ALA A 69 0.63 -0.66 -24.05
CA ALA A 69 0.32 -1.39 -25.27
C ALA A 69 -1.00 -2.17 -25.20
N GLN A 70 -1.50 -2.48 -24.00
CA GLN A 70 -2.65 -3.37 -23.80
C GLN A 70 -3.92 -2.63 -23.37
N GLY A 71 -3.85 -1.80 -22.34
CA GLY A 71 -5.05 -1.28 -21.66
C GLY A 71 -5.08 0.21 -21.38
N GLY A 72 -3.96 0.91 -21.55
CA GLY A 72 -3.81 2.29 -21.10
C GLY A 72 -3.68 2.40 -19.58
N ASN A 73 -3.76 3.65 -19.10
CA ASN A 73 -3.60 3.98 -17.69
C ASN A 73 -4.91 3.84 -16.90
N VAL A 74 -4.78 3.54 -15.62
CA VAL A 74 -5.90 3.58 -14.67
C VAL A 74 -6.42 5.02 -14.50
N THR A 75 -7.73 5.15 -14.31
CA THR A 75 -8.41 6.43 -14.04
C THR A 75 -9.20 6.33 -12.74
N LEU A 76 -9.71 7.46 -12.23
CA LEU A 76 -10.58 7.47 -11.05
C LEU A 76 -11.88 6.67 -11.26
N ASP A 77 -12.39 6.61 -12.49
CA ASP A 77 -13.59 5.84 -12.83
C ASP A 77 -13.33 4.33 -12.98
N PHE A 78 -12.08 3.88 -12.82
CA PHE A 78 -11.74 2.47 -12.98
C PHE A 78 -12.44 1.63 -11.90
N PRO A 79 -13.16 0.56 -12.27
CA PRO A 79 -13.92 -0.24 -11.32
C PRO A 79 -13.01 -1.15 -10.49
N MET A 80 -13.22 -1.14 -9.18
CA MET A 80 -12.60 -2.02 -8.20
C MET A 80 -13.64 -2.99 -7.61
N THR A 81 -13.25 -4.25 -7.45
CA THR A 81 -14.11 -5.29 -6.87
C THR A 81 -13.33 -6.18 -5.91
N LEU A 82 -13.93 -6.47 -4.76
CA LEU A 82 -13.44 -7.48 -3.81
C LEU A 82 -14.27 -8.78 -3.89
N GLY A 83 -14.97 -8.99 -5.01
CA GLY A 83 -15.85 -10.12 -5.22
C GLY A 83 -17.03 -10.08 -4.24
N VAL A 84 -17.21 -11.14 -3.45
CA VAL A 84 -18.33 -11.26 -2.50
C VAL A 84 -18.12 -10.51 -1.18
N ASN A 85 -16.93 -9.95 -0.96
CA ASN A 85 -16.55 -9.36 0.32
C ASN A 85 -17.01 -7.90 0.48
N ALA A 86 -17.27 -7.20 -0.62
CA ALA A 86 -17.70 -5.81 -0.62
C ALA A 86 -18.45 -5.48 -1.91
N GLU A 87 -19.19 -4.37 -1.89
CA GLU A 87 -19.80 -3.81 -3.09
C GLU A 87 -18.72 -3.31 -4.06
N ASN A 88 -19.07 -3.25 -5.36
CA ASN A 88 -18.18 -2.68 -6.36
C ASN A 88 -18.10 -1.16 -6.19
N VAL A 89 -16.89 -0.64 -6.22
CA VAL A 89 -16.58 0.79 -6.09
C VAL A 89 -15.66 1.20 -7.24
N THR A 90 -15.44 2.48 -7.44
CA THR A 90 -14.39 2.99 -8.32
C THR A 90 -13.13 3.34 -7.53
N VAL A 91 -12.01 3.57 -8.22
CA VAL A 91 -10.80 4.12 -7.59
C VAL A 91 -11.13 5.45 -6.90
N GLY A 92 -11.87 6.33 -7.56
CA GLY A 92 -12.27 7.64 -7.04
C GLY A 92 -13.08 7.57 -5.74
N ASP A 93 -13.93 6.55 -5.59
CA ASP A 93 -14.75 6.36 -4.38
C ASP A 93 -13.91 6.05 -3.13
N VAL A 94 -12.67 5.58 -3.29
CA VAL A 94 -11.78 5.15 -2.19
C VAL A 94 -10.53 6.01 -2.02
N MET A 95 -10.37 7.08 -2.80
CA MET A 95 -9.22 8.00 -2.66
C MET A 95 -9.29 8.87 -1.39
N ASP A 96 -10.48 9.10 -0.85
CA ASP A 96 -10.71 9.85 0.39
C ASP A 96 -11.17 8.91 1.52
N ILE A 97 -10.32 8.72 2.53
CA ILE A 97 -10.61 7.81 3.65
C ILE A 97 -11.71 8.32 4.60
N LYS A 98 -12.05 9.61 4.50
CA LYS A 98 -13.13 10.27 5.26
C LYS A 98 -14.37 10.53 4.40
N GLY A 99 -14.33 10.17 3.11
CA GLY A 99 -15.34 10.50 2.13
C GLY A 99 -16.13 9.29 1.63
N GLY A 100 -17.42 9.50 1.35
CA GLY A 100 -18.25 8.57 0.60
C GLY A 100 -18.36 7.18 1.22
N VAL A 101 -17.65 6.22 0.64
CA VAL A 101 -17.68 4.78 1.01
C VAL A 101 -16.86 4.48 2.27
N LEU A 102 -15.83 5.28 2.54
CA LEU A 102 -14.93 5.10 3.67
C LEU A 102 -15.22 6.11 4.78
N CYS A 103 -14.92 5.75 6.04
CA CYS A 103 -15.12 6.62 7.20
C CYS A 103 -14.18 6.23 8.34
N TYR A 104 -12.88 6.42 8.16
CA TYR A 104 -11.89 6.18 9.19
C TYR A 104 -10.82 7.27 9.25
N GLU A 105 -10.02 7.25 10.31
CA GLU A 105 -8.89 8.15 10.48
C GLU A 105 -7.72 7.47 11.20
N TYR A 106 -6.53 8.07 11.09
CA TYR A 106 -5.35 7.68 11.83
C TYR A 106 -5.08 8.68 12.96
N ASP A 107 -4.82 8.18 14.17
CA ASP A 107 -4.50 9.01 15.34
C ASP A 107 -3.31 9.95 15.11
N GLN A 108 -2.38 9.54 14.25
CA GLN A 108 -1.18 10.29 13.91
C GLN A 108 -0.84 10.08 12.44
N LEU A 109 -0.40 11.13 11.76
CA LEU A 109 0.18 11.03 10.41
C LEU A 109 1.70 11.10 10.50
N TYR A 110 2.39 10.62 9.47
CA TYR A 110 3.79 10.94 9.32
C TYR A 110 3.88 12.43 9.01
N GLU A 111 4.62 13.17 9.83
CA GLU A 111 4.77 14.60 9.60
C GLU A 111 5.37 14.81 8.21
N ALA A 112 4.60 15.47 7.34
CA ALA A 112 5.21 16.36 6.38
C ALA A 112 6.10 17.29 7.21
N GLY A 113 7.37 17.43 6.88
CA GLY A 113 8.27 18.35 7.58
C GLY A 113 7.90 19.82 7.36
N LEU A 114 6.65 20.22 7.62
CA LEU A 114 6.10 21.57 7.61
C LEU A 114 5.02 21.63 8.70
N SER A 115 5.35 22.38 9.74
CA SER A 115 4.48 22.73 10.85
C SER A 115 3.07 23.14 10.41
N GLY A 116 2.04 22.54 11.02
CA GLY A 116 0.84 23.31 11.38
C GLY A 116 -0.48 23.04 10.67
N ALA A 117 -0.66 21.93 9.94
CA ALA A 117 -2.00 21.55 9.49
C ALA A 117 -2.66 20.59 10.51
N LYS A 118 -3.36 21.15 11.49
CA LYS A 118 -4.37 20.38 12.23
C LYS A 118 -5.53 20.09 11.28
N ALA A 119 -5.81 18.81 11.03
CA ALA A 119 -7.13 18.41 10.54
C ALA A 119 -8.16 18.81 11.60
N GLY A 120 -9.01 19.77 11.25
CA GLY A 120 -10.19 20.15 12.01
C GLY A 120 -11.40 19.38 11.54
#